data_AF-A0A1V3X0G2-F1
#
_entry.id   AF-A0A1V3X0G2-F1
#
_cell.length_a   1.000
_cell.length_b   1.000
_cell.length_c   1.000
_cell.angle_alpha   90.00
_cell.angle_beta   90.00
_cell.angle_gamma   90.00
#
_symmetry.space_group_name_H-M   'P 1'
#
loop_
_entity.id
_entity.type
_entity.pdbx_description
1 polymer ?
#
loop_
_entity_poly.entity_id
_entity_poly.type
_entity_poly.pdbx_seq_one_letter_code
_entity_poly.pdbx_strand_id
1 'polypeptide(L)'
;MIATSDNMATDLLIERLGTHAIEEALATAGHHDPASMTPFPTMYELFSVGWGQPDVRDQWKHASQQVRAQLLQQANATPYQPDPTRAHTPASTYGAEWYGSAEDICRVHLALQGDAVGPAAPVRQILSAVAGIQLDRTEWPYIGAKAGGLPGDLTFSWYAEDKTGQPWVVSFQLNWPRDHGPTVTGWMLEVAKQVFALVGPR
;
A
#
# COMPACT_ATOMS: atom_id res chain seq x y z
N MET A 1 5.85 -7.49 7.54
CA MET A 1 5.50 -6.31 6.74
C MET A 1 5.30 -6.66 5.25
N ILE A 2 6.32 -6.81 4.41
CA ILE A 2 6.11 -6.89 2.93
C ILE A 2 5.43 -8.19 2.44
N ALA A 3 6.08 -9.35 2.63
CA ALA A 3 5.67 -10.61 2.01
C ALA A 3 4.25 -11.08 2.40
N THR A 4 3.85 -10.87 3.65
CA THR A 4 2.55 -11.25 4.20
C THR A 4 1.57 -10.09 4.35
N SER A 5 1.99 -8.86 3.99
CA SER A 5 1.25 -7.64 4.30
C SER A 5 0.87 -7.48 5.78
N ASP A 6 1.76 -7.92 6.68
CA ASP A 6 1.52 -7.92 8.13
C ASP A 6 1.47 -6.49 8.67
N ASN A 7 0.26 -6.08 9.07
CA ASN A 7 -0.04 -4.74 9.59
C ASN A 7 0.67 -4.47 10.92
N MET A 8 0.67 -5.43 11.85
CA MET A 8 1.31 -5.26 13.16
C MET A 8 2.82 -5.09 13.01
N ALA A 9 3.45 -5.90 12.17
CA ALA A 9 4.89 -5.76 11.89
C ALA A 9 5.23 -4.42 11.23
N THR A 10 4.29 -3.84 10.47
CA THR A 10 4.49 -2.53 9.85
C THR A 10 4.35 -1.41 10.89
N ASP A 11 3.35 -1.49 11.77
CA ASP A 11 3.15 -0.52 12.86
C ASP A 11 4.35 -0.52 13.82
N LEU A 12 4.91 -1.69 14.15
CA LEU A 12 6.14 -1.80 14.95
C LEU A 12 7.36 -1.15 14.27
N LEU A 13 7.44 -1.19 12.93
CA LEU A 13 8.50 -0.53 12.19
C LEU A 13 8.30 0.99 12.14
N ILE A 14 7.05 1.45 11.98
CA ILE A 14 6.71 2.88 12.07
C ILE A 14 7.03 3.41 13.46
N GLU A 15 6.67 2.68 14.52
CA GLU A 15 7.00 3.05 15.91
C GLU A 15 8.51 3.14 16.12
N ARG A 16 9.26 2.16 15.59
CA ARG A 16 10.73 2.12 15.71
C ARG A 16 11.43 3.27 14.97
N LEU A 17 10.89 3.71 13.84
CA LEU A 17 11.46 4.79 13.01
C LEU A 17 10.95 6.17 13.40
N GLY A 18 9.72 6.25 13.93
CA GLY A 18 8.97 7.46 14.18
C GLY A 18 8.20 7.95 12.95
N THR A 19 6.98 8.47 13.17
CA THR A 19 6.08 8.95 12.11
C THR A 19 6.75 9.99 11.19
N HIS A 20 7.54 10.91 11.77
CA HIS A 20 8.27 11.93 11.00
C HIS A 20 9.22 11.30 9.96
N ALA A 21 9.92 10.22 10.30
CA ALA A 21 10.81 9.55 9.35
C ALA A 21 10.03 8.93 8.17
N ILE A 22 8.79 8.46 8.43
CA ILE A 22 7.91 7.93 7.38
C ILE A 22 7.38 9.05 6.48
N GLU A 23 7.02 10.20 7.05
CA GLU A 23 6.59 11.38 6.30
C GLU A 23 7.72 11.94 5.42
N GLU A 24 8.95 11.97 5.94
CA GLU A 24 10.13 12.32 5.15
C GLU A 24 10.35 11.31 4.02
N ALA A 25 10.26 10.01 4.31
CA ALA A 25 10.39 8.95 3.31
C ALA A 25 9.32 9.06 2.21
N LEU A 26 8.09 9.43 2.57
CA LEU A 26 7.00 9.67 1.60
C LEU A 26 7.35 10.83 0.66
N ALA A 27 7.87 11.93 1.20
CA ALA A 27 8.27 13.09 0.42
C ALA A 27 9.50 12.80 -0.46
N THR A 28 10.52 12.13 0.08
CA THR A 28 11.77 11.83 -0.66
C THR A 28 11.58 10.72 -1.70
N ALA A 29 10.65 9.79 -1.47
CA ALA A 29 10.19 8.85 -2.49
C ALA A 29 9.40 9.53 -3.62
N GLY A 30 9.09 10.82 -3.50
CA GLY A 30 8.50 11.64 -4.56
C GLY A 30 6.99 11.60 -4.60
N HIS A 31 6.30 11.39 -3.48
CA HIS A 31 4.84 11.48 -3.46
C HIS A 31 4.35 12.87 -3.90
N HIS A 32 3.33 12.93 -4.75
CA HIS A 32 2.87 14.20 -5.35
C HIS A 32 2.23 15.16 -4.33
N ASP A 33 1.64 14.63 -3.26
CA ASP A 33 1.04 15.39 -2.16
C ASP A 33 1.31 14.70 -0.82
N PRO A 34 2.51 14.85 -0.21
CA PRO A 34 2.83 14.22 1.06
C PRO A 34 1.93 14.68 2.21
N ALA A 35 1.41 15.91 2.14
CA ALA A 35 0.56 16.49 3.19
C ALA A 35 -0.79 15.78 3.31
N SER A 36 -1.28 15.13 2.25
CA SER A 36 -2.50 14.31 2.27
C SER A 36 -2.44 13.13 3.25
N MET A 37 -1.24 12.69 3.62
CA MET A 37 -0.98 11.62 4.58
C MET A 37 -0.10 12.11 5.73
N THR A 38 -0.25 13.37 6.15
CA THR A 38 0.43 13.90 7.35
C THR A 38 -0.61 14.31 8.41
N PRO A 39 -0.55 13.80 9.66
CA PRO A 39 0.40 12.80 10.10
C PRO A 39 0.19 11.46 9.39
N PHE A 40 1.28 10.70 9.15
CA PHE A 40 1.18 9.41 8.46
C PHE A 40 0.46 8.39 9.35
N PRO A 41 -0.74 7.92 8.97
CA PRO A 41 -1.50 7.03 9.85
C PRO A 41 -0.89 5.63 9.81
N THR A 42 -0.78 5.02 10.99
CA THR A 42 -0.52 3.58 11.14
C THR A 42 -1.71 2.75 10.71
N MET A 43 -1.51 1.45 10.55
CA MET A 43 -2.61 0.54 10.20
C MET A 43 -3.60 0.45 11.35
N TYR A 44 -3.13 0.30 12.59
CA TYR A 44 -3.98 0.28 13.76
C TYR A 44 -4.89 1.52 13.88
N GLU A 45 -4.32 2.71 13.70
CA GLU A 45 -5.08 3.97 13.80
C GLU A 45 -6.12 4.09 12.69
N LEU A 46 -5.73 3.87 11.43
CA LEU A 46 -6.66 4.04 10.31
C LEU A 46 -7.74 2.96 10.32
N PHE A 47 -7.41 1.74 10.77
CA PHE A 47 -8.39 0.66 10.88
C PHE A 47 -9.39 0.93 12.00
N SER A 48 -8.95 1.52 13.11
CA SER A 48 -9.83 1.96 14.19
C SER A 48 -10.80 3.05 13.72
N VAL A 49 -10.34 3.97 12.87
CA VAL A 49 -11.21 4.97 12.23
C VAL A 49 -12.20 4.32 11.25
N GLY A 50 -11.70 3.48 10.34
CA GLY A 50 -12.49 2.91 9.24
C GLY A 50 -13.50 1.86 9.68
N TRP A 51 -13.17 1.03 10.67
CA TRP A 51 -13.94 -0.17 11.06
C TRP A 51 -14.11 -0.34 12.56
N GLY A 52 -13.63 0.59 13.38
CA GLY A 52 -13.73 0.51 14.84
C GLY A 52 -14.96 1.19 15.43
N GLN A 53 -15.03 1.13 16.76
CA GLN A 53 -15.95 1.84 17.64
C GLN A 53 -15.13 2.70 18.64
N PRO A 54 -15.59 3.92 18.99
CA PRO A 54 -16.82 4.58 18.54
C PRO A 54 -16.82 4.97 17.06
N ASP A 55 -18.00 5.16 16.47
CA ASP A 55 -18.11 5.62 15.08
C ASP A 55 -17.66 7.08 14.92
N VAL A 56 -16.47 7.27 14.33
CA VAL A 56 -15.88 8.58 14.02
C VAL A 56 -15.79 8.85 12.51
N ARG A 57 -16.38 8.01 11.66
CA ARG A 57 -16.16 8.05 10.19
C ARG A 57 -16.69 9.31 9.54
N ASP A 58 -17.89 9.74 9.92
CA ASP A 58 -18.45 11.00 9.42
C ASP A 58 -17.67 12.22 9.93
N GLN A 59 -17.15 12.15 11.15
CA GLN A 59 -16.25 13.19 11.67
C GLN A 59 -14.94 13.22 10.88
N TRP A 60 -14.30 12.07 10.66
CA TRP A 60 -13.08 11.93 9.86
C TRP A 60 -13.23 12.51 8.44
N LYS A 61 -14.36 12.21 7.80
CA LYS A 61 -14.65 12.66 6.44
C LYS A 61 -14.67 14.18 6.29
N HIS A 62 -15.18 14.89 7.30
CA HIS A 62 -15.32 16.35 7.29
C HIS A 62 -14.25 17.08 8.11
N ALA A 63 -13.35 16.33 8.76
CA ALA A 63 -12.32 16.86 9.64
C ALA A 63 -11.24 17.62 8.87
N SER A 64 -10.71 18.68 9.49
CA SER A 64 -9.43 19.27 9.10
C SER A 64 -8.27 18.30 9.40
N GLN A 65 -7.10 18.57 8.83
CA GLN A 65 -5.88 17.80 9.12
C GLN A 65 -5.58 17.72 10.63
N GLN A 66 -5.74 18.83 11.36
CA GLN A 66 -5.54 18.87 12.80
C GLN A 66 -6.53 17.95 13.56
N VAL A 67 -7.79 17.93 13.13
CA VAL A 67 -8.81 17.07 13.75
C VAL A 67 -8.56 15.60 13.40
N ARG A 68 -8.14 15.29 12.16
CA ARG A 68 -7.71 13.92 11.80
C ARG A 68 -6.55 13.44 12.65
N ALA A 69 -5.54 14.28 12.90
CA ALA A 69 -4.43 13.95 13.78
C ALA A 69 -4.91 13.62 15.21
N GLN A 70 -5.88 14.36 15.75
CA GLN A 70 -6.46 14.07 17.06
C GLN A 70 -7.23 12.74 17.07
N LEU A 71 -7.98 12.44 16.00
CA LEU A 71 -8.70 11.17 15.86
C LEU A 71 -7.74 9.97 15.81
N LEU A 72 -6.62 10.09 15.10
CA LEU A 72 -5.58 9.05 15.08
C LEU A 72 -4.98 8.83 16.47
N GLN A 73 -4.64 9.90 17.20
CA GLN A 73 -4.14 9.80 18.57
C GLN A 73 -5.14 9.12 19.52
N GLN A 74 -6.42 9.45 19.40
CA GLN A 74 -7.48 8.82 20.21
C GLN A 74 -7.66 7.34 19.85
N ALA A 75 -7.63 7.01 18.56
CA ALA A 75 -7.65 5.64 18.07
C ALA A 75 -6.49 4.83 18.65
N ASN A 76 -5.27 5.36 18.60
CA ASN A 76 -4.09 4.69 19.14
C ASN A 76 -4.16 4.49 20.68
N ALA A 77 -4.77 5.42 21.40
CA ALA A 77 -4.89 5.36 22.86
C ALA A 77 -6.00 4.43 23.36
N THR A 78 -6.83 3.89 22.48
CA THR A 78 -7.98 3.04 22.85
C THR A 78 -7.84 1.64 22.26
N PRO A 79 -8.22 0.57 22.99
CA PRO A 79 -8.24 -0.77 22.42
C PRO A 79 -9.19 -0.85 21.24
N TYR A 80 -8.73 -1.44 20.13
CA TYR A 80 -9.53 -1.61 18.93
C TYR A 80 -10.78 -2.45 19.24
N GLN A 81 -11.95 -1.87 18.99
CA GLN A 81 -13.24 -2.54 19.07
C GLN A 81 -13.87 -2.57 17.68
N PRO A 82 -13.92 -3.72 17.00
CA PRO A 82 -14.46 -3.79 15.65
C PRO A 82 -15.96 -3.50 15.64
N ASP A 83 -16.42 -2.74 14.64
CA ASP A 83 -17.83 -2.58 14.33
C ASP A 83 -18.32 -3.76 13.49
N PRO A 84 -19.17 -4.65 14.05
CA PRO A 84 -19.62 -5.86 13.34
C PRO A 84 -20.48 -5.55 12.11
N THR A 85 -21.03 -4.34 12.01
CA THR A 85 -21.89 -3.94 10.88
C THR A 85 -21.11 -3.29 9.75
N ARG A 86 -19.83 -2.96 9.97
CA ARG A 86 -19.01 -2.21 9.02
C ARG A 86 -17.84 -2.98 8.43
N ALA A 87 -17.58 -4.21 8.89
CA ALA A 87 -16.42 -5.02 8.47
C ALA A 87 -16.17 -5.10 6.95
N HIS A 88 -17.23 -5.01 6.13
CA HIS A 88 -17.15 -5.05 4.65
C HIS A 88 -17.52 -3.71 3.97
N THR A 89 -17.60 -2.62 4.74
CA THR A 89 -17.88 -1.28 4.20
C THR A 89 -16.57 -0.65 3.73
N PRO A 90 -16.50 -0.11 2.50
CA PRO A 90 -15.32 0.59 2.02
C PRO A 90 -15.04 1.87 2.81
N ALA A 91 -13.90 1.90 3.51
CA ALA A 91 -13.48 3.05 4.31
C ALA A 91 -13.02 4.24 3.45
N SER A 92 -12.59 3.97 2.20
CA SER A 92 -12.27 4.98 1.19
C SER A 92 -13.42 5.96 0.91
N THR A 93 -14.68 5.56 1.15
CA THR A 93 -15.87 6.45 1.04
C THR A 93 -15.90 7.58 2.07
N TYR A 94 -15.14 7.42 3.16
CA TYR A 94 -14.90 8.42 4.20
C TYR A 94 -13.57 9.14 4.04
N GLY A 95 -12.73 8.72 3.08
CA GLY A 95 -11.37 9.24 2.96
C GLY A 95 -10.38 8.60 3.94
N ALA A 96 -10.70 7.45 4.53
CA ALA A 96 -9.82 6.73 5.45
C ALA A 96 -9.02 5.69 4.65
N GLU A 97 -8.00 6.17 3.92
CA GLU A 97 -7.05 5.34 3.17
C GLU A 97 -5.70 6.04 2.95
N TRP A 98 -4.68 5.29 2.53
CA TRP A 98 -3.40 5.81 2.04
C TRP A 98 -3.45 6.04 0.52
N TYR A 99 -3.58 7.31 0.12
CA TYR A 99 -3.77 7.67 -1.29
C TYR A 99 -2.44 7.91 -2.01
N GLY A 100 -2.35 7.43 -3.25
CA GLY A 100 -1.26 7.73 -4.19
C GLY A 100 -1.67 7.42 -5.63
N SER A 101 -1.07 8.11 -6.59
CA SER A 101 -1.26 7.87 -8.03
C SER A 101 -0.40 6.70 -8.53
N ALA A 102 -0.67 6.20 -9.73
CA ALA A 102 0.18 5.19 -10.37
C ALA A 102 1.63 5.68 -10.55
N GLU A 103 1.82 6.99 -10.72
CA GLU A 103 3.15 7.57 -10.80
C GLU A 103 3.85 7.61 -9.43
N ASP A 104 3.13 7.84 -8.33
CA ASP A 104 3.70 7.73 -6.97
C ASP A 104 4.15 6.31 -6.69
N ILE A 105 3.34 5.32 -7.10
CA ILE A 105 3.69 3.91 -7.02
C ILE A 105 4.94 3.60 -7.85
N CYS A 106 5.07 4.18 -9.05
CA CYS A 106 6.27 4.04 -9.86
C CYS A 106 7.51 4.64 -9.16
N ARG A 107 7.39 5.86 -8.62
CA ARG A 107 8.50 6.54 -7.93
C ARG A 107 8.94 5.79 -6.67
N VAL A 108 8.02 5.28 -5.84
CA VAL A 108 8.41 4.51 -4.65
C VAL A 108 9.07 3.17 -5.01
N HIS A 109 8.62 2.48 -6.06
CA HIS A 109 9.33 1.29 -6.56
C HIS A 109 10.75 1.63 -6.99
N LEU A 110 10.95 2.72 -7.75
CA LEU A 110 12.28 3.16 -8.16
C LEU A 110 13.16 3.57 -6.98
N ALA A 111 12.61 4.30 -6.00
CA ALA A 111 13.33 4.68 -4.79
C ALA A 111 13.81 3.46 -4.01
N LEU A 112 12.94 2.46 -3.80
CA LEU A 112 13.29 1.22 -3.11
C LEU A 112 14.40 0.44 -3.83
N GLN A 113 14.46 0.48 -5.16
CA GLN A 113 15.52 -0.17 -5.93
C GLN A 113 16.83 0.60 -5.86
N GLY A 114 16.77 1.94 -5.93
CA GLY A 114 17.93 2.81 -5.77
C GLY A 114 18.57 2.73 -4.38
N ASP A 115 17.73 2.61 -3.35
CA ASP A 115 18.16 2.53 -1.95
C ASP A 115 18.63 1.12 -1.54
N ALA A 116 18.40 0.09 -2.35
CA ALA A 116 18.75 -1.30 -2.06
C ALA A 116 20.26 -1.58 -2.25
N VAL A 117 21.10 -0.84 -1.52
CA VAL A 117 22.57 -0.92 -1.54
C VAL A 117 23.14 -1.08 -0.14
N GLY A 118 24.37 -1.59 -0.03
CA GLY A 118 25.05 -1.77 1.26
C GLY A 118 24.21 -2.58 2.26
N PRO A 119 24.01 -2.12 3.51
CA PRO A 119 23.14 -2.78 4.48
C PRO A 119 21.68 -2.95 4.03
N ALA A 120 21.19 -2.14 3.09
CA ALA A 120 19.83 -2.20 2.55
C ALA A 120 19.71 -3.08 1.30
N ALA A 121 20.80 -3.69 0.81
CA ALA A 121 20.75 -4.65 -0.30
C ALA A 121 19.67 -5.76 -0.18
N PRO A 122 19.32 -6.26 1.05
CA PRO A 122 18.23 -7.23 1.20
C PRO A 122 16.84 -6.74 0.76
N VAL A 123 16.61 -5.43 0.59
CA VAL A 123 15.32 -4.87 0.13
C VAL A 123 14.85 -5.53 -1.17
N ARG A 124 15.77 -5.79 -2.11
CA ARG A 124 15.43 -6.48 -3.37
C ARG A 124 14.88 -7.89 -3.16
N GLN A 125 15.46 -8.64 -2.21
CA GLN A 125 14.99 -9.97 -1.85
C GLN A 125 13.66 -9.91 -1.09
N ILE A 126 13.48 -8.92 -0.22
CA ILE A 126 12.24 -8.72 0.53
C ILE A 126 11.07 -8.44 -0.42
N LEU A 127 11.25 -7.57 -1.41
CA LEU A 127 10.22 -7.23 -2.40
C LEU A 127 9.90 -8.38 -3.35
N SER A 128 10.87 -9.25 -3.67
CA SER A 128 10.69 -10.37 -4.59
C SER A 128 10.17 -11.66 -3.93
N ALA A 129 10.05 -11.67 -2.59
CA ALA A 129 9.65 -12.85 -1.83
C ALA A 129 8.27 -13.38 -2.24
N VAL A 130 7.32 -12.48 -2.54
CA VAL A 130 5.95 -12.84 -2.96
C VAL A 130 5.50 -11.93 -4.10
N ALA A 131 5.67 -12.41 -5.33
CA ALA A 131 5.28 -11.66 -6.53
C ALA A 131 3.80 -11.80 -6.92
N GLY A 132 3.08 -12.80 -6.41
CA GLY A 132 1.67 -13.06 -6.77
C GLY A 132 1.44 -13.60 -8.20
N ILE A 133 2.38 -13.39 -9.12
CA ILE A 133 2.42 -13.98 -10.47
C ILE A 133 3.77 -14.65 -10.74
N GLN A 134 3.78 -15.54 -11.71
CA GLN A 134 5.01 -16.14 -12.24
C GLN A 134 5.24 -15.60 -13.64
N LEU A 135 6.43 -15.04 -13.87
CA LEU A 135 6.94 -14.66 -15.18
C LEU A 135 8.06 -15.61 -15.59
N ASP A 136 8.31 -15.71 -16.89
CA ASP A 136 9.48 -16.41 -17.40
C ASP A 136 10.75 -15.72 -16.91
N ARG A 137 11.59 -16.44 -16.17
CA ARG A 137 12.82 -15.90 -15.56
C ARG A 137 13.94 -15.68 -16.57
N THR A 138 13.86 -16.25 -17.77
CA THR A 138 14.81 -15.93 -18.85
C THR A 138 14.53 -14.56 -19.46
N GLU A 139 13.27 -14.13 -19.41
CA GLU A 139 12.81 -12.84 -19.93
C GLU A 139 12.75 -11.77 -18.83
N TRP A 140 12.41 -12.18 -17.59
CA TRP A 140 12.24 -11.32 -16.42
C TRP A 140 13.05 -11.86 -15.23
N PRO A 141 14.38 -11.64 -15.19
CA PRO A 141 15.23 -12.17 -14.12
C PRO A 141 14.80 -11.70 -12.72
N TYR A 142 14.27 -10.47 -12.60
CA TYR A 142 13.81 -9.90 -11.34
C TYR A 142 12.34 -9.45 -11.40
N ILE A 143 11.62 -9.72 -10.32
CA ILE A 143 10.27 -9.19 -10.07
C ILE A 143 10.09 -9.00 -8.57
N GLY A 144 9.73 -7.79 -8.17
CA GLY A 144 9.26 -7.43 -6.84
C GLY A 144 7.82 -6.95 -6.92
N ALA A 145 7.05 -7.14 -5.85
CA ALA A 145 5.64 -6.78 -5.85
C ALA A 145 5.15 -6.27 -4.50
N LYS A 146 4.03 -5.54 -4.55
CA LYS A 146 3.19 -5.28 -3.40
C LYS A 146 1.73 -5.26 -3.79
N ALA A 147 0.91 -5.89 -2.95
CA ALA A 147 -0.54 -5.82 -2.99
C ALA A 147 -1.08 -4.95 -1.84
N GLY A 148 -2.20 -4.28 -2.05
CA GLY A 148 -3.01 -3.61 -1.04
C GLY A 148 -4.47 -4.01 -1.26
N GLY A 149 -5.18 -4.29 -0.17
CA GLY A 149 -6.56 -4.75 -0.26
C GLY A 149 -7.32 -4.35 0.99
N LEU A 150 -8.40 -3.61 0.80
CA LEU A 150 -9.39 -3.25 1.81
C LEU A 150 -10.79 -3.49 1.22
N PRO A 151 -11.85 -3.54 2.03
CA PRO A 151 -13.20 -3.65 1.50
C PRO A 151 -13.44 -2.59 0.41
N GLY A 152 -13.70 -3.02 -0.83
CA GLY A 152 -13.93 -2.12 -1.95
C GLY A 152 -12.70 -1.44 -2.57
N ASP A 153 -11.48 -1.72 -2.12
CA ASP A 153 -10.25 -1.16 -2.67
C ASP A 153 -9.21 -2.27 -2.94
N LEU A 154 -8.65 -2.29 -4.14
CA LEU A 154 -7.64 -3.26 -4.56
C LEU A 154 -6.52 -2.57 -5.33
N THR A 155 -5.29 -2.73 -4.85
CA THR A 155 -4.09 -2.27 -5.53
C THR A 155 -3.09 -3.40 -5.68
N PHE A 156 -2.50 -3.54 -6.86
CA PHE A 156 -1.32 -4.37 -7.06
C PHE A 156 -0.30 -3.61 -7.87
N SER A 157 0.95 -3.73 -7.47
CA SER A 157 2.06 -3.13 -8.19
C SER A 157 3.24 -4.07 -8.25
N TRP A 158 3.94 -4.01 -9.38
CA TRP A 158 5.14 -4.78 -9.66
C TRP A 158 6.23 -3.85 -10.17
N TYR A 159 7.45 -4.11 -9.72
CA TYR A 159 8.66 -3.69 -10.40
C TYR A 159 9.32 -4.93 -10.97
N ALA A 160 9.63 -4.94 -12.26
CA ALA A 160 10.35 -6.03 -12.91
C ALA A 160 11.52 -5.48 -13.72
N GLU A 161 12.59 -6.26 -13.80
CA GLU A 161 13.68 -6.00 -14.74
C GLU A 161 13.64 -7.08 -15.79
N ASP A 162 13.65 -6.65 -17.05
CA ASP A 162 13.73 -7.58 -18.17
C ASP A 162 15.17 -8.07 -18.39
N LYS A 163 15.35 -9.04 -19.31
CA LYS A 163 16.65 -9.63 -19.64
C LYS A 163 17.69 -8.64 -20.18
N THR A 164 17.26 -7.45 -20.62
CA THR A 164 18.14 -6.36 -21.08
C THR A 164 18.55 -5.42 -19.94
N GLY A 165 17.96 -5.60 -18.75
CA GLY A 165 18.18 -4.75 -17.59
C GLY A 165 17.27 -3.52 -17.55
N GLN A 166 16.29 -3.42 -18.45
CA GLN A 166 15.34 -2.31 -18.45
C GLN A 166 14.31 -2.52 -17.32
N PRO A 167 14.12 -1.52 -16.43
CA PRO A 167 13.09 -1.58 -15.41
C PRO A 167 11.70 -1.26 -15.96
N TRP A 168 10.70 -1.94 -15.42
CA TRP A 168 9.29 -1.76 -15.72
C TRP A 168 8.49 -1.71 -14.42
N VAL A 169 7.54 -0.76 -14.33
CA VAL A 169 6.53 -0.76 -13.26
C VAL A 169 5.15 -0.98 -13.87
N VAL A 170 4.42 -1.96 -13.34
CA VAL A 170 3.01 -2.22 -13.66
C VAL A 170 2.20 -1.98 -12.39
N SER A 171 1.22 -1.08 -12.44
CA SER A 171 0.36 -0.74 -11.30
C SER A 171 -1.10 -0.81 -11.71
N PHE A 172 -1.90 -1.50 -10.90
CA PHE A 172 -3.36 -1.51 -10.99
C PHE A 172 -3.93 -0.98 -9.69
N GLN A 173 -4.84 -0.03 -9.79
CA GLN A 173 -5.56 0.56 -8.68
C GLN A 173 -7.05 0.54 -9.03
N LEU A 174 -7.84 -0.20 -8.26
CA LEU A 174 -9.27 -0.39 -8.49
C LEU A 174 -10.03 -0.08 -7.20
N ASN A 175 -11.16 0.62 -7.33
CA ASN A 175 -12.07 0.87 -6.23
C ASN A 175 -13.52 0.61 -6.62
N TRP A 176 -14.35 0.30 -5.63
CA TRP A 176 -15.77 -0.01 -5.79
C TRP A 176 -16.55 0.52 -4.59
N PRO A 177 -17.84 0.87 -4.77
CA PRO A 177 -18.70 1.31 -3.67
C PRO A 177 -19.10 0.16 -2.72
N ARG A 178 -18.65 -1.07 -2.97
CA ARG A 178 -18.91 -2.26 -2.15
C ARG A 178 -17.75 -3.23 -2.20
N ASP A 179 -17.63 -4.07 -1.17
CA ASP A 179 -16.71 -5.21 -1.18
C ASP A 179 -17.11 -6.24 -2.25
N HIS A 180 -16.14 -6.68 -3.05
CA HIS A 180 -16.27 -7.71 -4.08
C HIS A 180 -15.66 -9.05 -3.66
N GLY A 181 -15.11 -9.12 -2.44
CA GLY A 181 -14.49 -10.32 -1.88
C GLY A 181 -13.25 -10.76 -2.65
N PRO A 182 -12.71 -11.95 -2.36
CA PRO A 182 -11.40 -12.38 -2.86
C PRO A 182 -11.37 -12.74 -4.35
N THR A 183 -12.52 -12.88 -5.01
CA THR A 183 -12.58 -13.34 -6.42
C THR A 183 -11.97 -12.34 -7.40
N VAL A 184 -12.06 -11.04 -7.10
CA VAL A 184 -11.51 -9.99 -7.96
C VAL A 184 -9.98 -10.03 -8.03
N THR A 185 -9.32 -10.50 -6.95
CA THR A 185 -7.86 -10.65 -6.89
C THR A 185 -7.37 -11.63 -7.95
N GLY A 186 -8.00 -12.81 -8.04
CA GLY A 186 -7.62 -13.83 -9.01
C GLY A 186 -7.73 -13.34 -10.45
N TRP A 187 -8.84 -12.65 -10.77
CA TRP A 187 -9.03 -12.03 -12.09
C TRP A 187 -7.94 -11.00 -12.41
N MET A 188 -7.63 -10.10 -11.47
CA MET A 188 -6.62 -9.06 -11.69
C MET A 188 -5.23 -9.66 -11.91
N LEU A 189 -4.87 -10.74 -11.20
CA LEU A 189 -3.58 -11.43 -11.39
C LEU A 189 -3.45 -12.03 -12.79
N GLU A 190 -4.54 -12.52 -13.38
CA GLU A 190 -4.54 -12.99 -14.78
C GLU A 190 -4.39 -11.82 -15.77
N VAL A 191 -5.00 -10.66 -15.48
CA VAL A 191 -4.79 -9.44 -16.29
C VAL A 191 -3.33 -8.98 -16.21
N ALA A 192 -2.70 -9.02 -15.03
CA ALA A 192 -1.30 -8.64 -14.85
C ALA A 192 -0.35 -9.51 -15.71
N LYS A 193 -0.57 -10.83 -15.78
CA LYS A 193 0.21 -11.72 -16.65
C LYS A 193 0.11 -11.33 -18.12
N GLN A 194 -1.08 -10.97 -18.58
CA GLN A 194 -1.30 -10.52 -19.96
C GLN A 194 -0.58 -9.20 -20.24
N VAL A 195 -0.58 -8.25 -19.30
CA VAL A 195 0.17 -7.00 -19.44
C VAL A 195 1.67 -7.27 -19.55
N PHE A 196 2.24 -8.12 -18.70
CA PHE A 196 3.67 -8.49 -18.81
C PHE A 196 4.02 -9.20 -20.12
N ALA A 197 3.10 -9.97 -20.71
CA ALA A 197 3.29 -10.53 -22.05
C ALA A 197 3.30 -9.46 -23.16
N LEU A 198 2.62 -8.32 -22.96
CA LEU A 198 2.60 -7.21 -23.91
C LEU A 198 3.83 -6.30 -23.80
N VAL A 199 4.33 -6.06 -22.58
CA VAL A 199 5.49 -5.19 -22.33
C VAL A 199 6.82 -5.95 -22.30
N GLY A 200 6.79 -7.26 -22.51
CA GLY A 200 7.98 -8.10 -22.52
C GLY A 200 9.00 -7.71 -23.59
N PRO A 201 10.29 -7.94 -23.30
CA PRO A 201 11.34 -7.75 -24.30
C PRO A 201 11.05 -8.65 -25.50
N ARG A 202 11.17 -8.10 -26.71
CA ARG A 202 11.03 -8.86 -27.96
C ARG A 202 12.31 -9.59 -28.32
#